data_AF-A0ABD4KXV3-F1
#
_entry.id   AF-A0ABD4KXV3-F1
#
_cell.length_a   1.000
_cell.length_b   1.000
_cell.length_c   1.000
_cell.angle_alpha   90.00
_cell.angle_beta   90.00
_cell.angle_gamma   90.00
#
_symmetry.space_group_name_H-M   'P 1'
#
loop_
_entity.id
_entity.type
_entity.pdbx_description
1 polymer ?
#
loop_
_entity_poly.entity_id
_entity_poly.type
_entity_poly.pdbx_seq_one_letter_code
_entity_poly.pdbx_strand_id
1 'polypeptide(L)'
;VGMSLGALTRTGSEAKVREYLVSQGVIEQVILLPKNIHYSTSIQTVLLVLNSGLENKNNRSVKFVDASLFYEPARGRNILSPDNINAIVEACENDGRFSISLPPRQIAERQFNLDPSLYVRKYLKVSEVTVSNFRGYTNFKVPMHPSLNVLVGENGAGKTSILEAVACGLGPFLTAMPDAKGKLIKKSDIHVSSSGVASYARIAIETTSS
;
A
#
# COMPACT_ATOMS: atom_id res chain seq x y z
N VAL A 1 13.64 -6.72 -19.56
CA VAL A 1 14.93 -6.29 -18.97
C VAL A 1 14.63 -5.22 -17.94
N GLY A 2 14.83 -5.49 -16.65
CA GLY A 2 14.61 -4.49 -15.59
C GLY A 2 15.84 -3.61 -15.41
N MET A 3 15.64 -2.32 -15.15
CA MET A 3 16.73 -1.38 -14.85
C MET A 3 16.83 -1.11 -13.35
N SER A 4 18.02 -0.71 -12.88
CA SER A 4 18.18 -0.27 -11.50
C SER A 4 17.48 1.06 -11.26
N LEU A 5 16.90 1.25 -10.08
CA LEU A 5 16.27 2.51 -9.66
C LEU A 5 17.22 3.73 -9.73
N GLY A 6 18.54 3.52 -9.67
CA GLY A 6 19.54 4.58 -9.77
C GLY A 6 19.41 5.44 -11.04
N ALA A 7 19.10 4.84 -12.19
CA ALA A 7 18.93 5.57 -13.45
C ALA A 7 17.73 6.54 -13.43
N LEU A 8 16.76 6.28 -12.54
CA LEU A 8 15.52 7.04 -12.42
C LEU A 8 15.57 8.15 -11.36
N THR A 9 16.65 8.21 -10.57
CA THR A 9 16.76 9.05 -9.37
C THR A 9 17.97 9.98 -9.40
N ARG A 10 19.02 9.64 -10.16
CA ARG A 10 20.26 10.44 -10.26
C ARG A 10 20.03 11.85 -10.78
N THR A 11 20.84 12.78 -10.32
CA THR A 11 20.81 14.21 -10.67
C THR A 11 21.71 14.52 -11.88
N GLY A 12 21.80 15.80 -12.29
CA GLY A 12 22.69 16.22 -13.37
C GLY A 12 22.13 15.98 -14.77
N SER A 13 22.96 15.46 -15.69
CA SER A 13 22.57 15.23 -17.09
C SER A 13 21.43 14.22 -17.24
N GLU A 14 21.43 13.15 -16.43
CA GLU A 14 20.36 12.14 -16.44
C GLU A 14 19.00 12.72 -16.03
N ALA A 15 18.97 13.72 -15.14
CA ALA A 15 17.73 14.39 -14.77
C ALA A 15 17.11 15.18 -15.94
N LYS A 16 17.94 15.86 -16.75
CA LYS A 16 17.47 16.57 -17.96
C LYS A 16 16.93 15.60 -19.01
N VAL A 17 17.52 14.43 -19.14
CA VAL A 17 17.01 13.37 -20.04
C VAL A 17 15.64 12.89 -19.57
N ARG A 18 15.46 12.63 -18.28
CA ARG A 18 14.15 12.24 -17.73
C ARG A 18 13.09 13.32 -17.92
N GLU A 19 13.44 14.57 -17.64
CA GLU A 19 12.58 15.73 -17.91
C GLU A 19 12.11 15.73 -19.36
N TYR A 20 13.03 15.66 -20.32
CA TYR A 20 12.68 15.62 -21.74
C TYR A 20 11.76 14.44 -22.07
N LEU A 21 12.10 13.22 -21.64
CA LEU A 21 11.30 12.03 -21.94
C LEU A 21 9.88 12.09 -21.35
N VAL A 22 9.72 12.65 -20.15
CA VAL A 22 8.41 12.87 -19.53
C VAL A 22 7.63 13.97 -20.26
N SER A 23 8.26 15.11 -20.55
CA SER A 23 7.61 16.23 -21.24
C SER A 23 7.14 15.88 -22.65
N GLN A 24 7.89 15.01 -23.35
CA GLN A 24 7.54 14.48 -24.67
C GLN A 24 6.56 13.30 -24.61
N GLY A 25 6.09 12.90 -23.42
CA GLY A 25 5.15 11.79 -23.26
C GLY A 25 5.71 10.43 -23.66
N VAL A 26 7.04 10.28 -23.69
CA VAL A 26 7.70 9.02 -24.07
C VAL A 26 7.60 7.99 -22.95
N ILE A 27 7.70 8.42 -21.70
CA ILE A 27 7.52 7.53 -20.54
C ILE A 27 6.04 7.47 -20.22
N GLU A 28 5.43 6.30 -20.39
CA GLU A 28 4.02 6.08 -20.10
C GLU A 28 3.83 5.53 -18.69
N GLN A 29 4.63 4.54 -18.29
CA GLN A 29 4.55 3.94 -16.97
C GLN A 29 5.91 3.62 -16.37
N VAL A 30 5.99 3.69 -15.05
CA VAL A 30 7.16 3.35 -14.25
C VAL A 30 6.72 2.38 -13.15
N ILE A 31 7.15 1.11 -13.25
CA ILE A 31 6.68 0.02 -12.40
C ILE A 31 7.84 -0.49 -11.54
N LEU A 32 7.80 -0.22 -10.24
CA LEU A 32 8.80 -0.70 -9.28
C LEU A 32 8.46 -2.13 -8.84
N LEU A 33 9.28 -3.10 -9.23
CA LEU A 33 9.07 -4.52 -8.92
C LEU A 33 9.55 -4.88 -7.50
N PRO A 34 9.17 -6.05 -6.98
CA PRO A 34 9.77 -6.59 -5.76
C PRO A 34 11.28 -6.78 -5.87
N LYS A 35 11.97 -6.67 -4.73
CA LYS A 35 13.38 -7.06 -4.61
C LYS A 35 13.55 -8.57 -4.72
N ASN A 36 14.76 -9.02 -5.06
CA ASN A 36 15.16 -10.43 -5.00
C ASN A 36 14.31 -11.41 -5.85
N ILE A 37 13.77 -10.95 -6.98
CA ILE A 37 13.02 -11.80 -7.94
C ILE A 37 13.88 -12.27 -9.12
N HIS A 38 15.00 -11.60 -9.40
CA HIS A 38 15.88 -11.92 -10.54
C HIS A 38 16.93 -12.96 -10.16
N TYR A 39 17.25 -13.86 -11.10
CA TYR A 39 18.27 -14.90 -10.90
C TYR A 39 19.69 -14.35 -10.74
N SER A 40 19.98 -13.20 -11.36
CA SER A 40 21.32 -12.61 -11.45
C SER A 40 21.63 -11.54 -10.41
N THR A 41 20.63 -11.04 -9.68
CA THR A 41 20.82 -9.95 -8.71
C THR A 41 19.67 -9.87 -7.70
N SER A 42 19.99 -9.50 -6.46
CA SER A 42 18.99 -9.22 -5.41
C SER A 42 18.43 -7.79 -5.49
N ILE A 43 18.96 -6.96 -6.39
CA ILE A 43 18.57 -5.55 -6.54
C ILE A 43 17.12 -5.46 -6.99
N GLN A 44 16.43 -4.46 -6.44
CA GLN A 44 15.10 -4.07 -6.87
C GLN A 44 15.15 -3.40 -8.25
N THR A 45 14.35 -3.90 -9.18
CA THR A 45 14.33 -3.39 -10.56
C THR A 45 13.06 -2.61 -10.87
N VAL A 46 13.17 -1.73 -11.85
CA VAL A 46 12.04 -0.98 -12.41
C VAL A 46 11.81 -1.42 -13.86
N LEU A 47 10.55 -1.54 -14.25
CA LEU A 47 10.12 -1.64 -15.64
C LEU A 47 9.64 -0.26 -16.12
N LEU A 48 10.20 0.20 -17.23
CA LEU A 48 9.68 1.36 -17.96
C LEU A 48 8.81 0.88 -19.10
N VAL A 49 7.61 1.42 -19.18
CA VAL A 49 6.74 1.29 -20.35
C VAL A 49 6.88 2.58 -21.15
N LEU A 50 7.36 2.44 -22.38
CA LEU A 50 7.58 3.57 -23.27
C LEU A 50 6.49 3.60 -24.34
N ASN A 51 5.97 4.79 -24.60
CA ASN A 51 5.03 5.01 -25.69
C ASN A 51 5.79 5.38 -26.97
N SER A 52 5.63 4.57 -28.02
CA SER A 52 6.21 4.79 -29.34
C SER A 52 5.27 5.51 -30.32
N GLY A 53 4.00 5.69 -29.97
CA GLY A 53 2.97 6.30 -30.81
C GLY A 53 3.22 7.78 -31.08
N LEU A 54 2.76 8.29 -32.23
CA LEU A 54 3.07 9.64 -32.72
C LEU A 54 2.04 10.72 -32.35
N GLU A 55 0.90 10.38 -31.76
CA GLU A 55 -0.22 11.30 -31.55
C GLU A 55 -0.41 11.71 -30.08
N ASN A 56 -0.69 13.00 -29.86
CA ASN A 56 -1.00 13.63 -28.55
C ASN A 56 0.06 13.42 -27.46
N LYS A 57 1.30 13.87 -27.75
CA LYS A 57 2.50 13.62 -26.93
C LYS A 57 2.73 14.58 -25.77
N ASN A 58 2.25 15.82 -25.87
CA ASN A 58 2.63 16.83 -24.90
C ASN A 58 1.79 16.71 -23.63
N ASN A 59 2.48 16.69 -22.48
CA ASN A 59 1.87 16.77 -21.16
C ASN A 59 1.02 15.55 -20.74
N ARG A 60 1.25 14.37 -21.35
CA ARG A 60 0.62 13.11 -20.93
C ARG A 60 1.07 12.75 -19.51
N SER A 61 0.13 12.28 -18.70
CA SER A 61 0.45 11.79 -17.37
C SER A 61 1.29 10.51 -17.44
N VAL A 62 2.18 10.35 -16.47
CA VAL A 62 2.96 9.13 -16.25
C VAL A 62 2.27 8.31 -15.16
N LYS A 63 2.09 7.02 -15.42
CA LYS A 63 1.60 6.07 -14.42
C LYS A 63 2.75 5.59 -13.54
N PHE A 64 2.67 5.80 -12.24
CA PHE A 64 3.59 5.23 -11.27
C PHE A 64 2.92 4.03 -10.61
N VAL A 65 3.59 2.88 -10.60
CA VAL A 65 3.13 1.66 -9.93
C VAL A 65 4.21 1.18 -8.97
N ASP A 66 3.86 1.03 -7.69
CA ASP A 66 4.74 0.48 -6.68
C ASP A 66 4.31 -0.93 -6.29
N ALA A 67 4.85 -1.91 -7.03
CA ALA A 67 4.62 -3.33 -6.86
C ALA A 67 5.65 -3.99 -5.92
N SER A 68 6.40 -3.21 -5.14
CA SER A 68 7.50 -3.76 -4.30
C SER A 68 7.05 -4.81 -3.27
N LEU A 69 5.77 -4.84 -2.94
CA LEU A 69 5.15 -5.79 -2.00
C LEU A 69 4.42 -6.95 -2.71
N PHE A 70 4.55 -7.11 -4.03
CA PHE A 70 3.77 -8.08 -4.80
C PHE A 70 4.62 -9.33 -5.05
N TYR A 71 4.91 -10.07 -4.00
CA TYR A 71 5.70 -11.29 -4.09
C TYR A 71 5.32 -12.28 -3.00
N GLU A 72 5.58 -13.56 -3.23
CA GLU A 72 5.59 -14.58 -2.19
C GLU A 72 7.03 -14.76 -1.66
N PRO A 73 7.24 -14.68 -0.33
CA PRO A 73 8.56 -14.90 0.24
C PRO A 73 8.94 -16.38 0.09
N ALA A 74 10.10 -16.66 -0.50
CA ALA A 74 10.66 -18.00 -0.56
C ALA A 74 12.15 -18.00 -0.20
N ARG A 75 12.68 -19.19 0.14
CA ARG A 75 14.08 -19.33 0.53
C ARG A 75 14.98 -19.00 -0.65
N GLY A 76 15.81 -17.97 -0.49
CA GLY A 76 16.78 -17.52 -1.49
C GLY A 76 16.24 -16.48 -2.46
N ARG A 77 14.99 -16.60 -2.93
CA ARG A 77 14.37 -15.67 -3.88
C ARG A 77 12.90 -15.41 -3.55
N ASN A 78 12.42 -14.22 -3.92
CA ASN A 78 11.00 -13.92 -3.93
C ASN A 78 10.36 -14.47 -5.21
N ILE A 79 9.13 -14.95 -5.11
CA ILE A 79 8.37 -15.51 -6.24
C ILE A 79 7.30 -14.50 -6.65
N LEU A 80 7.22 -14.22 -7.94
CA LEU A 80 6.13 -13.43 -8.52
C LEU A 80 5.03 -14.41 -8.95
N SER A 81 4.03 -14.63 -8.11
CA SER A 81 2.95 -15.57 -8.44
C SER A 81 1.99 -14.99 -9.50
N PRO A 82 1.17 -15.83 -10.18
CA PRO A 82 0.18 -15.34 -11.14
C PRO A 82 -0.76 -14.28 -10.55
N ASP A 83 -1.17 -14.45 -9.28
CA ASP A 83 -2.01 -13.47 -8.59
C ASP A 83 -1.29 -12.14 -8.36
N ASN A 84 0.00 -12.19 -8.02
CA ASN A 84 0.82 -10.97 -7.94
C ASN A 84 0.91 -10.27 -9.29
N ILE A 85 1.11 -11.02 -10.38
CA ILE A 85 1.18 -10.45 -11.73
C ILE A 85 -0.13 -9.78 -12.11
N ASN A 86 -1.27 -10.46 -11.89
CA ASN A 86 -2.59 -9.91 -12.18
C ASN A 86 -2.84 -8.61 -11.42
N ALA A 87 -2.48 -8.57 -10.13
CA ALA A 87 -2.63 -7.36 -9.33
C ALA A 87 -1.70 -6.21 -9.79
N ILE A 88 -0.51 -6.51 -10.31
CA ILE A 88 0.37 -5.50 -10.94
C ILE A 88 -0.27 -4.96 -12.21
N VAL A 89 -0.82 -5.83 -13.06
CA VAL A 89 -1.50 -5.43 -14.31
C VAL A 89 -2.71 -4.55 -14.01
N GLU A 90 -3.53 -4.93 -13.03
CA GLU A 90 -4.66 -4.11 -12.59
C GLU A 90 -4.20 -2.71 -12.12
N ALA A 91 -3.09 -2.65 -11.37
CA ALA A 91 -2.52 -1.39 -10.91
C ALA A 91 -1.94 -0.53 -12.07
N CYS A 92 -1.52 -1.15 -13.17
CA CYS A 92 -1.12 -0.43 -14.39
C CYS A 92 -2.32 0.22 -15.08
N GLU A 93 -3.48 -0.42 -15.06
CA GLU A 93 -4.70 0.07 -15.73
C GLU A 93 -5.44 1.12 -14.89
N ASN A 94 -5.60 0.88 -13.59
CA ASN A 94 -6.44 1.70 -12.72
C ASN A 94 -5.62 2.37 -11.62
N ASP A 95 -5.93 3.63 -11.29
CA ASP A 95 -5.31 4.31 -10.15
C ASP A 95 -5.88 3.72 -8.85
N GLY A 96 -5.05 3.66 -7.81
CA GLY A 96 -5.47 3.07 -6.56
C GLY A 96 -4.38 3.13 -5.51
N ARG A 97 -4.40 2.16 -4.60
CA ARG A 97 -3.49 2.14 -3.46
C ARG A 97 -2.02 2.00 -3.84
N PHE A 98 -1.74 1.25 -4.91
CA PHE A 98 -0.39 0.92 -5.34
C PHE A 98 0.00 1.64 -6.64
N SER A 99 -0.84 2.56 -7.13
CA SER A 99 -0.61 3.21 -8.40
C SER A 99 -1.29 4.58 -8.51
N ILE A 100 -0.65 5.51 -9.22
CA ILE A 100 -1.17 6.86 -9.43
C ILE A 100 -0.70 7.42 -10.77
N SER A 101 -1.58 8.13 -11.46
CA SER A 101 -1.27 8.82 -12.72
C SER A 101 -1.00 10.30 -12.46
N LEU A 102 0.21 10.77 -12.80
CA LEU A 102 0.62 12.15 -12.50
C LEU A 102 1.00 12.93 -13.76
N PRO A 103 0.51 14.18 -13.92
CA PRO A 103 0.94 15.04 -15.02
C PRO A 103 2.39 15.51 -14.81
N PRO A 104 3.13 15.87 -15.88
CA PRO A 104 4.52 16.31 -15.79
C PRO A 104 4.76 17.45 -14.80
N ARG A 105 3.80 18.35 -14.62
CA ARG A 105 3.89 19.45 -13.64
C ARG A 105 4.08 18.95 -12.20
N GLN A 106 3.37 17.91 -11.77
CA GLN A 106 3.52 17.36 -10.42
C GLN A 106 4.83 16.56 -10.28
N ILE A 107 5.29 15.95 -11.37
CA ILE A 107 6.57 15.24 -11.42
C ILE A 107 7.76 16.24 -11.33
N ALA A 108 7.61 17.43 -11.90
CA ALA A 108 8.60 18.49 -11.85
C ALA A 108 8.85 19.02 -10.43
N GLU A 109 7.83 19.03 -9.55
CA GLU A 109 7.97 19.37 -8.13
C GLU A 109 8.97 18.46 -7.40
N ARG A 110 9.20 17.26 -7.93
CA ARG A 110 10.19 16.29 -7.44
C ARG A 110 11.40 16.16 -8.35
N GLN A 111 11.70 17.20 -9.14
CA GLN A 111 12.87 17.27 -10.02
C GLN A 111 12.94 16.09 -11.01
N PHE A 112 11.78 15.63 -11.49
CA PHE A 112 11.69 14.47 -12.38
C PHE A 112 12.35 13.21 -11.81
N ASN A 113 12.32 13.03 -10.49
CA ASN A 113 12.63 11.76 -9.86
C ASN A 113 11.48 10.78 -10.18
N LEU A 114 11.78 9.68 -10.86
CA LEU A 114 10.76 8.74 -11.32
C LEU A 114 10.60 7.52 -10.41
N ASP A 115 11.07 7.58 -9.16
CA ASP A 115 10.82 6.53 -8.17
C ASP A 115 9.33 6.47 -7.78
N PRO A 116 8.60 5.38 -8.11
CA PRO A 116 7.19 5.24 -7.76
C PRO A 116 6.91 5.37 -6.25
N SER A 117 7.86 5.00 -5.39
CA SER A 117 7.68 5.04 -3.93
C SER A 117 7.54 6.46 -3.36
N LEU A 118 7.95 7.48 -4.13
CA LEU A 118 7.75 8.89 -3.78
C LEU A 118 6.31 9.37 -3.98
N TYR A 119 5.59 8.71 -4.89
CA TYR A 119 4.26 9.11 -5.35
C TYR A 119 3.17 8.21 -4.78
N VAL A 120 3.46 6.92 -4.63
CA VAL A 120 2.50 5.90 -4.19
C VAL A 120 2.59 5.70 -2.68
N ARG A 121 1.54 6.11 -1.95
CA ARG A 121 1.44 5.90 -0.50
C ARG A 121 0.85 4.53 -0.17
N LYS A 122 1.64 3.68 0.47
CA LYS A 122 1.22 2.31 0.84
C LYS A 122 0.53 2.21 2.20
N TYR A 123 0.62 3.25 3.04
CA TYR A 123 0.15 3.21 4.42
C TYR A 123 -1.33 3.56 4.51
N LEU A 124 -2.05 2.78 5.31
CA LEU A 124 -3.44 3.03 5.65
C LEU A 124 -3.50 3.83 6.94
N LYS A 125 -4.23 4.94 6.93
CA LYS A 125 -4.49 5.74 8.13
C LYS A 125 -5.86 5.39 8.67
N VAL A 126 -5.89 4.84 9.87
CA VAL A 126 -7.13 4.61 10.61
C VAL A 126 -7.61 5.96 11.15
N SER A 127 -8.84 6.36 10.80
CA SER A 127 -9.47 7.59 11.27
C SER A 127 -10.46 7.33 12.40
N GLU A 128 -11.04 6.14 12.47
CA GLU A 128 -11.95 5.76 13.54
C GLU A 128 -11.94 4.25 13.77
N VAL A 129 -12.12 3.84 15.02
CA VAL A 129 -12.34 2.45 15.41
C VAL A 129 -13.67 2.36 16.15
N THR A 130 -14.59 1.55 15.62
CA THR A 130 -15.85 1.19 16.28
C THR A 130 -15.88 -0.30 16.58
N VAL A 131 -16.24 -0.63 17.81
CA VAL A 131 -16.28 -1.99 18.36
C VAL A 131 -17.64 -2.22 19.02
N SER A 132 -18.32 -3.30 18.62
CA SER A 132 -19.59 -3.72 19.21
C SER A 132 -19.53 -5.18 19.63
N ASN A 133 -19.92 -5.44 20.88
CA ASN A 133 -20.00 -6.77 21.51
C ASN A 133 -18.72 -7.60 21.37
N PHE A 134 -17.55 -6.96 21.57
CA PHE A 134 -16.25 -7.61 21.49
C PHE A 134 -15.58 -7.62 22.86
N ARG A 135 -15.38 -8.81 23.41
CA ARG A 135 -14.70 -9.07 24.68
C ARG A 135 -15.27 -8.26 25.84
N GLY A 136 -14.55 -7.26 26.35
CA GLY A 136 -15.00 -6.41 27.45
C GLY A 136 -15.90 -5.24 27.04
N TYR A 137 -16.14 -5.05 25.73
CA TYR A 137 -16.85 -3.89 25.21
C TYR A 137 -18.20 -4.28 24.61
N THR A 138 -19.27 -3.64 25.07
CA THR A 138 -20.59 -3.68 24.43
C THR A 138 -20.65 -2.71 23.25
N ASN A 139 -20.23 -1.46 23.45
CA ASN A 139 -20.03 -0.48 22.40
C ASN A 139 -18.86 0.45 22.76
N PHE A 140 -17.90 0.59 21.86
CA PHE A 140 -16.76 1.50 22.01
C PHE A 140 -16.44 2.11 20.65
N LYS A 141 -16.42 3.44 20.57
CA LYS A 141 -16.13 4.20 19.36
C LYS A 141 -15.12 5.28 19.69
N VAL A 142 -14.02 5.33 18.95
CA VAL A 142 -12.95 6.31 19.17
C VAL A 142 -12.44 6.85 17.84
N PRO A 143 -12.49 8.18 17.62
CA PRO A 143 -11.77 8.80 16.52
C PRO A 143 -10.27 8.74 16.79
N MET A 144 -9.50 8.44 15.76
CA MET A 144 -8.04 8.38 15.83
C MET A 144 -7.45 9.67 15.27
N HIS A 145 -6.61 10.32 16.08
CA HIS A 145 -5.87 11.49 15.63
C HIS A 145 -4.75 11.06 14.65
N PRO A 146 -4.50 11.80 13.55
CA PRO A 146 -3.51 11.42 12.54
C PRO A 146 -2.07 11.34 13.02
N SER A 147 -1.74 12.00 14.13
CA SER A 147 -0.35 12.12 14.62
C SER A 147 -0.03 11.19 15.79
N LEU A 148 -0.87 11.16 16.84
CA LEU A 148 -0.60 10.42 18.06
C LEU A 148 -1.91 10.05 18.75
N ASN A 149 -2.03 8.79 19.15
CA ASN A 149 -3.13 8.27 19.96
C ASN A 149 -2.54 7.58 21.19
N VAL A 150 -3.04 7.90 22.38
CA VAL A 150 -2.59 7.29 23.64
C VAL A 150 -3.76 6.57 24.29
N LEU A 151 -3.65 5.25 24.45
CA LEU A 151 -4.62 4.43 25.16
C LEU A 151 -4.24 4.34 26.64
N VAL A 152 -4.96 5.05 27.51
CA VAL A 152 -4.72 5.07 28.96
C VAL A 152 -5.76 4.25 29.70
N GLY A 153 -5.33 3.51 30.72
CA GLY A 153 -6.20 2.74 31.59
C GLY A 153 -5.40 1.79 32.47
N GLU A 154 -6.02 1.24 33.51
CA GLU A 154 -5.38 0.27 34.41
C GLU A 154 -5.11 -1.09 33.73
N ASN A 155 -4.32 -1.95 34.38
CA ASN A 155 -4.13 -3.32 33.90
C ASN A 155 -5.46 -4.08 33.97
N GLY A 156 -5.82 -4.77 32.88
CA GLY A 156 -7.12 -5.42 32.75
C GLY A 156 -8.25 -4.52 32.23
N ALA A 157 -8.04 -3.20 32.08
CA ALA A 157 -9.07 -2.26 31.61
C ALA A 157 -9.46 -2.41 30.12
N GLY A 158 -8.95 -3.43 29.41
CA GLY A 158 -9.33 -3.72 28.03
C GLY A 158 -8.44 -3.08 26.95
N LYS A 159 -7.35 -2.39 27.30
CA LYS A 159 -6.38 -1.81 26.32
C LYS A 159 -5.94 -2.83 25.26
N THR A 160 -5.59 -4.04 25.67
CA THR A 160 -5.22 -5.15 24.76
C THR A 160 -6.39 -5.54 23.85
N SER A 161 -7.63 -5.54 24.36
CA SER A 161 -8.81 -5.84 23.56
C SER A 161 -9.07 -4.79 22.48
N ILE A 162 -8.75 -3.51 22.73
CA ILE A 162 -8.81 -2.48 21.68
C ILE A 162 -7.77 -2.76 20.59
N LEU A 163 -6.52 -3.04 20.95
CA LEU A 163 -5.47 -3.37 19.97
C LEU A 163 -5.81 -4.63 19.17
N GLU A 164 -6.39 -5.65 19.81
CA GLU A 164 -6.82 -6.85 19.11
C GLU A 164 -8.06 -6.62 18.24
N ALA A 165 -8.97 -5.73 18.64
CA ALA A 165 -10.07 -5.30 17.78
C ALA A 165 -9.53 -4.62 16.52
N VAL A 166 -8.57 -3.69 16.65
CA VAL A 166 -7.92 -3.06 15.48
C VAL A 166 -7.25 -4.11 14.59
N ALA A 167 -6.52 -5.06 15.16
CA ALA A 167 -5.87 -6.13 14.40
C ALA A 167 -6.88 -7.02 13.65
N CYS A 168 -8.03 -7.32 14.26
CA CYS A 168 -9.10 -8.08 13.62
C CYS A 168 -9.83 -7.28 12.54
N GLY A 169 -10.11 -5.99 12.78
CA GLY A 169 -10.76 -5.12 11.79
C GLY A 169 -9.87 -4.85 10.57
N LEU A 170 -8.55 -4.75 10.78
CA LEU A 170 -7.57 -4.67 9.69
C LEU A 170 -7.24 -6.05 9.11
N GLY A 171 -7.77 -7.14 9.66
CA GLY A 171 -7.47 -8.51 9.23
C GLY A 171 -7.63 -8.73 7.72
N PRO A 172 -8.79 -8.44 7.12
CA PRO A 172 -9.00 -8.56 5.68
C PRO A 172 -8.04 -7.72 4.83
N PHE A 173 -7.61 -6.57 5.36
CA PHE A 173 -6.64 -5.70 4.69
C PHE A 173 -5.20 -6.24 4.81
N LEU A 174 -4.84 -6.78 5.97
CA LEU A 174 -3.53 -7.38 6.22
C LEU A 174 -3.36 -8.67 5.42
N THR A 175 -4.41 -9.45 5.20
CA THR A 175 -4.35 -10.65 4.35
C THR A 175 -4.03 -10.35 2.88
N ALA A 176 -4.22 -9.11 2.43
CA ALA A 176 -3.80 -8.67 1.09
C ALA A 176 -2.29 -8.31 1.01
N MET A 177 -1.57 -8.35 2.14
CA MET A 177 -0.11 -8.18 2.17
C MET A 177 0.55 -9.56 2.27
N PRO A 178 1.63 -9.85 1.52
CA PRO A 178 2.21 -11.20 1.49
C PRO A 178 2.81 -11.66 2.82
N ASP A 179 3.35 -10.71 3.59
CA ASP A 179 4.07 -11.01 4.83
C ASP A 179 3.18 -10.89 6.08
N ALA A 180 1.87 -10.60 5.93
CA ALA A 180 0.97 -10.40 7.06
C ALA A 180 -0.17 -11.42 7.08
N LYS A 181 -0.40 -12.00 8.26
CA LYS A 181 -1.59 -12.81 8.54
C LYS A 181 -2.62 -11.94 9.24
N GLY A 182 -3.74 -11.68 8.58
CA GLY A 182 -4.88 -11.02 9.22
C GLY A 182 -5.45 -11.88 10.35
N LYS A 183 -5.84 -11.26 11.47
CA LYS A 183 -6.66 -11.90 12.49
C LYS A 183 -8.13 -11.77 12.09
N LEU A 184 -8.91 -12.83 12.35
CA LEU A 184 -10.37 -12.80 12.24
C LEU A 184 -10.99 -12.87 13.64
N ILE A 185 -12.19 -12.33 13.79
CA ILE A 185 -12.98 -12.44 15.02
C ILE A 185 -13.29 -13.91 15.29
N LYS A 186 -13.00 -14.40 16.48
CA LYS A 186 -13.34 -15.76 16.93
C LYS A 186 -14.60 -15.74 17.79
N LYS A 187 -15.25 -16.91 17.95
CA LYS A 187 -16.38 -17.06 18.91
C LYS A 187 -16.00 -16.67 20.33
N SER A 188 -14.74 -16.93 20.74
CA SER A 188 -14.22 -16.55 22.05
C SER A 188 -14.04 -15.04 22.24
N ASP A 189 -14.07 -14.26 21.17
CA ASP A 189 -13.97 -12.80 21.24
C ASP A 189 -15.32 -12.11 21.42
N ILE A 190 -16.43 -12.86 21.34
CA ILE A 190 -17.78 -12.31 21.53
C ILE A 190 -17.97 -11.92 23.00
N HIS A 191 -18.55 -10.73 23.23
CA HIS A 191 -18.80 -10.23 24.58
C HIS A 191 -19.67 -11.18 25.39
N VAL A 192 -19.23 -11.46 26.62
CA VAL A 192 -19.95 -12.28 27.60
C VAL A 192 -20.31 -11.40 28.78
N SER A 193 -21.58 -11.40 29.13
CA SER A 193 -22.17 -10.65 30.24
C SER A 193 -22.85 -11.60 31.22
N SER A 194 -23.29 -11.08 32.37
CA SER A 194 -24.14 -11.83 33.31
C SER A 194 -25.47 -12.28 32.68
N SER A 195 -25.98 -11.52 31.70
CA SER A 195 -27.18 -11.85 30.91
C SER A 195 -26.96 -12.86 29.79
N GLY A 196 -25.73 -13.35 29.61
CA GLY A 196 -25.38 -14.33 28.58
C GLY A 196 -24.37 -13.80 27.55
N VAL A 197 -24.19 -14.59 26.49
CA VAL A 197 -23.27 -14.31 25.38
C VAL A 197 -23.98 -13.51 24.30
N ALA A 198 -23.38 -12.43 23.81
CA ALA A 198 -23.94 -11.66 22.70
C ALA A 198 -24.10 -12.53 21.44
N SER A 199 -25.07 -12.22 20.58
CA SER A 199 -25.31 -13.00 19.36
C SER A 199 -24.32 -12.71 18.23
N TYR A 200 -23.56 -11.61 18.32
CA TYR A 200 -22.57 -11.20 17.33
C TYR A 200 -21.46 -10.37 17.98
N ALA A 201 -20.36 -10.22 17.25
CA ALA A 201 -19.34 -9.20 17.49
C ALA A 201 -19.05 -8.49 16.17
N ARG A 202 -18.88 -7.16 16.21
CA ARG A 202 -18.59 -6.36 15.02
C ARG A 202 -17.46 -5.38 15.31
N ILE A 203 -16.56 -5.26 14.36
CA ILE A 203 -15.51 -4.25 14.35
C ILE A 203 -15.62 -3.51 13.02
N ALA A 204 -15.64 -2.18 13.08
CA ALA A 204 -15.58 -1.31 11.92
C ALA A 204 -14.37 -0.38 12.06
N ILE A 205 -13.62 -0.24 10.98
CA ILE A 205 -12.46 0.64 10.91
C ILE A 205 -12.72 1.60 9.74
N GLU A 206 -12.78 2.89 10.06
CA GLU A 206 -12.77 3.91 9.03
C GLU A 206 -11.34 4.28 8.71
N THR A 207 -11.10 4.53 7.43
CA THR A 207 -9.76 4.81 6.92
C THR A 207 -9.82 5.99 5.98
N THR A 208 -8.84 6.86 6.08
CA THR A 208 -8.66 7.95 5.12
C THR A 208 -7.59 7.55 4.13
N SER A 209 -7.98 7.43 2.86
CA SER A 209 -7.05 7.45 1.73
C SER A 209 -6.50 8.87 1.62
N SER A 210 -5.19 9.05 1.71
CA SER A 210 -4.54 10.33 1.41
C SER A 210 -3.75 10.24 0.13
#